data_AF-A0A6I5N4V3-F1
#
_entry.id   AF-A0A6I5N4V3-F1
#
_cell.length_a   1.000
_cell.length_b   1.000
_cell.length_c   1.000
_cell.angle_alpha   90.00
_cell.angle_beta   90.00
_cell.angle_gamma   90.00
#
_symmetry.space_group_name_H-M   'P 1'
#
loop_
_entity.id
_entity.type
_entity.pdbx_description
1 polymer ?
#
loop_
_entity_poly.entity_id
_entity_poly.type
_entity_poly.pdbx_seq_one_letter_code
_entity_poly.pdbx_strand_id
1 'polypeptide(L)'
;MSAGSGSRTTERCRARSYRRWHRLQSKLHILRSQLGFDTTSAAVPAVCQGCRYYHGLAYGTQQRVALVCAIHPYGWLETSDCPDWCC
;
A
#
# COMPACT_ATOMS: atom_id res chain seq x y z
N MET A 1 -15.94 -18.76 43.42
CA MET A 1 -16.00 -18.07 42.11
C MET A 1 -14.78 -17.17 42.03
N SER A 2 -13.71 -17.57 41.32
CA SER A 2 -12.46 -16.82 41.28
C SER A 2 -12.10 -16.49 39.84
N ALA A 3 -12.45 -15.29 39.40
CA ALA A 3 -12.04 -14.69 38.13
C ALA A 3 -11.16 -13.48 38.44
N GLY A 4 -9.96 -13.36 37.86
CA GLY A 4 -9.17 -12.13 38.06
C GLY A 4 -7.70 -12.08 37.61
N SER A 5 -7.12 -13.17 37.10
CA SER A 5 -5.69 -13.22 36.72
C SER A 5 -5.42 -13.21 35.21
N GLY A 6 -6.43 -13.41 34.36
CA GLY A 6 -6.28 -13.54 32.90
C GLY A 6 -6.27 -12.24 32.08
N SER A 7 -6.87 -11.14 32.56
CA SER A 7 -6.95 -9.90 31.76
C SER A 7 -5.65 -9.08 31.78
N ARG A 8 -4.96 -9.04 32.92
CA ARG A 8 -3.72 -8.25 33.09
C ARG A 8 -2.53 -8.82 32.32
N THR A 9 -2.48 -10.14 32.16
CA THR A 9 -1.41 -10.82 31.40
C THR A 9 -1.60 -10.64 29.90
N THR A 10 -2.83 -10.73 29.41
CA THR A 10 -3.19 -10.47 28.01
C THR A 10 -2.97 -9.01 27.60
N GLU A 11 -3.27 -8.05 28.49
CA GLU A 11 -2.93 -6.63 28.31
C GLU A 11 -1.43 -6.37 28.20
N ARG A 12 -0.62 -6.99 29.08
CA ARG A 12 0.85 -6.88 29.02
C ARG A 12 1.42 -7.46 27.73
N CYS A 13 0.89 -8.60 27.26
CA CYS A 13 1.29 -9.19 25.99
C CYS A 13 0.93 -8.28 24.81
N ARG A 14 -0.28 -7.70 24.79
CA ARG A 14 -0.67 -6.71 23.78
C ARG A 14 0.23 -5.48 23.80
N ALA A 15 0.54 -4.93 24.97
CA ALA A 15 1.42 -3.78 25.12
C ALA A 15 2.85 -4.08 24.61
N ARG A 16 3.40 -5.29 24.86
CA ARG A 16 4.70 -5.70 24.30
C ARG A 16 4.66 -5.82 22.78
N SER A 17 3.63 -6.46 22.22
CA SER A 17 3.44 -6.59 20.77
C SER A 17 3.31 -5.24 20.10
N TYR A 18 2.53 -4.32 20.68
CA TYR A 18 2.38 -2.96 20.20
C TYR A 18 3.70 -2.18 20.23
N ARG A 19 4.45 -2.19 21.34
CA ARG A 19 5.78 -1.55 21.44
C ARG A 19 6.80 -2.14 20.47
N ARG A 20 6.71 -3.44 20.16
CA ARG A 20 7.58 -4.09 19.17
C ARG A 20 7.21 -3.65 17.76
N TRP A 21 5.92 -3.68 17.42
CA TRP A 21 5.41 -3.19 16.14
C TRP A 21 5.80 -1.73 15.90
N HIS A 22 5.61 -0.86 16.90
CA HIS A 22 5.90 0.56 16.79
C HIS A 22 7.39 0.84 16.54
N ARG A 23 8.30 0.12 17.21
CA ARG A 23 9.75 0.20 16.96
C ARG A 23 10.13 -0.25 15.56
N LEU A 24 9.50 -1.31 15.06
CA LEU A 24 9.72 -1.77 13.69
C LEU A 24 9.25 -0.73 12.67
N GLN A 25 8.09 -0.11 12.88
CA GLN A 25 7.58 0.95 12.01
C GLN A 25 8.52 2.17 11.97
N SER A 26 9.02 2.65 13.12
CA SER A 26 10.00 3.74 13.15
C SER A 26 11.29 3.39 12.42
N LYS A 27 11.80 2.16 12.58
CA LYS A 27 13.00 1.70 11.88
C LYS A 27 12.78 1.64 10.36
N LEU A 28 11.62 1.16 9.92
CA LEU A 28 11.25 1.11 8.51
C LEU A 28 11.09 2.51 7.91
N HIS A 29 10.51 3.45 8.64
CA HIS A 29 10.36 4.85 8.21
C HIS A 29 11.72 5.49 7.95
N ILE A 30 12.67 5.35 8.88
CA ILE A 30 14.05 5.87 8.73
C ILE A 30 14.72 5.24 7.50
N LEU A 31 14.66 3.92 7.35
CA LEU A 31 15.24 3.21 6.21
C LEU A 31 14.65 3.66 4.87
N ARG A 32 13.33 3.89 4.80
CA ARG A 32 12.68 4.42 3.59
C ARG A 32 13.21 5.79 3.22
N SER A 33 13.32 6.70 4.18
CA SER A 33 13.81 8.07 3.96
C SER A 33 15.27 8.12 3.52
N GLN A 34 16.13 7.25 4.06
CA GLN A 34 17.55 7.21 3.70
C GLN A 34 17.80 6.71 2.28
N LEU A 35 16.89 5.89 1.77
CA LEU A 35 16.98 5.28 0.45
C LEU A 35 16.15 6.03 -0.60
N GLY A 36 15.48 7.13 -0.25
CA GLY A 36 14.61 7.89 -1.16
C GLY A 36 13.34 7.14 -1.59
N PHE A 37 12.84 6.21 -0.78
CA PHE A 37 11.59 5.45 -1.03
C PHE A 37 10.33 6.17 -0.50
N ASP A 38 10.36 7.49 -0.47
CA ASP A 38 9.28 8.34 0.05
C ASP A 38 8.05 8.27 -0.87
N THR A 39 8.27 7.97 -2.15
CA THR A 39 7.24 7.61 -3.12
C THR A 39 6.82 6.16 -2.94
N THR A 40 6.22 5.84 -1.80
CA THR A 40 5.40 4.63 -1.65
C THR A 40 4.02 4.87 -2.26
N SER A 41 4.00 5.21 -3.54
CA SER A 41 2.85 4.97 -4.39
C SER A 41 3.42 4.15 -5.52
N ALA A 42 2.84 2.98 -5.80
CA ALA A 42 2.97 2.42 -7.14
C ALA A 42 2.62 3.59 -8.07
N ALA A 43 3.63 4.13 -8.77
CA ALA A 43 3.52 5.44 -9.39
C ALA A 43 2.41 5.34 -10.43
N VAL A 44 1.23 5.84 -10.08
CA VAL A 44 0.12 5.92 -11.01
C VAL A 44 0.66 6.75 -12.16
N PRO A 45 0.71 6.20 -13.38
CA PRO A 45 1.14 6.98 -14.54
C PRO A 45 0.36 8.29 -14.56
N ALA A 46 1.02 9.41 -14.84
CA ALA A 46 0.41 10.74 -14.72
C ALA A 46 -0.92 10.82 -15.50
N VAL A 47 -0.96 10.21 -16.69
CA VAL A 47 -2.13 10.07 -17.56
C VAL A 47 -3.29 9.25 -16.99
N CYS A 48 -3.07 8.50 -15.91
CA CYS A 48 -4.08 7.68 -15.24
C CYS A 48 -4.53 8.28 -13.90
N GLN A 49 -3.91 9.37 -13.44
CA GLN A 49 -4.33 10.06 -12.22
C GLN A 49 -5.72 10.67 -12.45
N GLY A 50 -6.73 10.21 -11.71
CA GLY A 50 -8.11 10.68 -11.86
C GLY A 50 -8.95 9.94 -12.91
N CYS A 51 -8.41 8.89 -13.56
CA CYS A 51 -9.20 8.06 -14.47
C CYS A 51 -10.29 7.29 -13.71
N ARG A 52 -11.55 7.37 -14.16
CA ARG A 52 -12.67 6.58 -13.63
C ARG A 52 -12.45 5.07 -13.74
N TYR A 53 -11.66 4.65 -14.72
CA TYR A 53 -11.33 3.25 -15.01
C TYR A 53 -9.95 2.83 -14.46
N TYR A 54 -9.33 3.64 -13.60
CA TYR A 54 -8.07 3.27 -12.95
C TYR A 54 -8.27 2.03 -12.07
N HIS A 55 -7.42 1.02 -12.28
CA HIS A 55 -7.52 -0.27 -11.61
C HIS A 55 -6.43 -0.44 -10.54
N GLY A 56 -5.17 -0.18 -10.89
CA GLY A 56 -4.06 -0.09 -9.92
C GLY A 56 -3.71 -1.39 -9.17
N LEU A 57 -4.17 -2.56 -9.63
CA LEU A 57 -3.92 -3.84 -8.97
C LEU A 57 -2.87 -4.66 -9.73
N ALA A 58 -2.02 -5.35 -8.98
CA ALA A 58 -1.07 -6.31 -9.52
C ALA A 58 -1.51 -7.75 -9.24
N TYR A 59 -1.57 -8.57 -10.29
CA TYR A 59 -2.02 -9.96 -10.25
C TYR A 59 -0.84 -10.92 -10.36
N GLY A 60 -0.98 -12.10 -9.75
CA GLY A 60 0.05 -13.15 -9.78
C GLY A 60 0.80 -13.30 -8.45
N THR A 61 1.28 -14.51 -8.19
CA THR A 61 1.96 -14.86 -6.94
C THR A 61 3.48 -14.84 -7.06
N GLN A 62 4.03 -15.18 -8.24
CA GLN A 62 5.48 -15.22 -8.50
C GLN A 62 5.95 -14.06 -9.39
N GLN A 63 5.27 -13.77 -10.49
CA GLN A 63 5.50 -12.58 -11.33
C GLN A 63 4.25 -11.73 -11.30
N ARG A 64 4.36 -10.56 -10.66
CA ARG A 64 3.22 -9.65 -10.50
C ARG A 64 3.05 -8.81 -11.76
N VAL A 65 1.95 -9.00 -12.47
CA VAL A 65 1.55 -8.18 -13.60
C VAL A 65 0.64 -7.06 -13.09
N ALA A 66 1.12 -5.82 -13.19
CA ALA A 66 0.33 -4.65 -12.84
C ALA A 66 -0.66 -4.33 -13.96
N LEU A 67 -1.94 -4.27 -13.61
CA LEU A 67 -2.99 -3.78 -14.48
C LEU A 67 -3.34 -2.35 -14.05
N VAL A 68 -2.99 -1.39 -14.90
CA VAL A 68 -3.08 0.04 -14.60
C VAL A 68 -4.51 0.56 -14.76
N CYS A 69 -5.16 0.30 -15.90
CA CYS A 69 -6.52 0.74 -16.22
C CYS A 69 -7.34 -0.44 -16.78
N ALA A 70 -8.66 -0.41 -16.58
CA ALA A 70 -9.56 -1.44 -17.11
C ALA A 70 -9.68 -1.40 -18.64
N ILE A 71 -9.51 -0.22 -19.25
CA ILE A 71 -9.51 -0.04 -20.71
C ILE A 71 -8.11 -0.20 -21.28
N HIS A 72 -7.09 0.33 -20.57
CA HIS A 72 -5.68 0.25 -20.96
C HIS A 72 -4.87 -0.54 -19.91
N PRO A 73 -4.75 -1.87 -20.03
CA PRO A 73 -4.10 -2.74 -19.05
C PRO A 73 -2.70 -2.28 -18.62
N TYR A 74 -1.93 -1.70 -19.55
CA TYR A 74 -0.55 -1.26 -19.32
C TYR A 74 -0.43 0.27 -19.13
N GLY A 75 -1.56 0.99 -19.09
CA GLY A 75 -1.59 2.44 -19.12
C GLY A 75 -1.56 2.99 -20.55
N TRP A 76 -1.94 4.25 -20.69
CA TRP A 76 -1.89 4.97 -21.96
C TRP A 76 -0.49 5.57 -22.15
N LEU A 77 0.13 5.41 -23.32
CA LEU A 77 1.53 5.82 -23.56
C LEU A 77 1.71 6.82 -24.70
N GLU A 78 0.65 7.10 -25.47
CA GLU A 78 0.73 7.81 -26.75
C GLU A 78 0.52 9.34 -26.61
N THR A 79 -0.35 9.81 -25.71
CA THR A 79 -0.68 11.24 -25.55
C THR A 79 -0.64 11.70 -24.08
N SER A 80 -0.70 13.03 -23.88
CA SER A 80 -0.71 13.67 -22.56
C SER A 80 -1.90 13.26 -21.69
N ASP A 81 -3.04 12.97 -22.30
CA ASP A 81 -4.29 12.66 -21.60
C ASP A 81 -4.90 11.36 -22.12
N CYS A 82 -5.53 10.61 -21.22
CA CYS A 82 -6.25 9.38 -21.55
C CYS A 82 -7.55 9.74 -22.28
N PRO A 83 -7.81 9.20 -23.49
CA PRO A 83 -9.01 9.52 -24.25
C PRO A 83 -10.31 9.09 -23.55
N ASP A 84 -10.22 8.11 -22.65
CA ASP A 84 -11.36 7.55 -21.91
C ASP A 84 -11.65 8.27 -20.57
N TRP A 85 -11.06 9.43 -20.32
CA TRP A 85 -11.37 10.26 -19.15
C TRP A 85 -12.77 10.88 -19.20
N CYS A 86 -13.27 11.20 -20.39
CA CYS A 86 -14.56 11.86 -20.59
C CYS A 86 -15.69 10.87 -20.88
N CYS A 87 -16.18 10.21 -19.81
CA CYS A 87 -17.48 9.53 -19.77
C CYS A 87 -18.20 9.79 -18.43
#